data_AF-A0A920PJ01-F1
#
_entry.id   AF-A0A920PJ01-F1
#
_cell.length_a   1.000
_cell.length_b   1.000
_cell.length_c   1.000
_cell.angle_alpha   90.00
_cell.angle_beta   90.00
_cell.angle_gamma   90.00
#
_symmetry.space_group_name_H-M   'P 1'
#
loop_
_entity.id
_entity.type
_entity.pdbx_description
1 polymer ?
#
loop_
_entity_poly.entity_id
_entity_poly.type
_entity_poly.pdbx_seq_one_letter_code
_entity_poly.pdbx_strand_id
1 'polypeptide(L)'
;MLDFQAARWLIGGEVPPQAGNNHPTSTPTGVFATADGYINIASAGETMWERLCGVLKADELFNNPDYATERSRHKHRDALNEDLADYLQHEPVRTGLML
;
A
#
# COMPACT_ATOMS: atom_id res chain seq x y z
N MET A 1 9.88 9.84 -14.07
CA MET A 1 9.28 9.25 -15.28
C MET A 1 7.85 9.78 -15.37
N LEU A 2 7.44 10.36 -16.51
CA LEU A 2 6.09 10.96 -16.71
C LEU A 2 5.14 10.04 -17.48
N ASP A 3 5.66 8.93 -18.00
CA ASP A 3 4.97 7.93 -18.81
C ASP A 3 3.59 7.53 -18.28
N PHE A 4 3.49 7.18 -16.99
CA PHE A 4 2.25 6.74 -16.40
C PHE A 4 1.18 7.86 -16.32
N GLN A 5 1.58 9.06 -15.87
CA GLN A 5 0.65 10.20 -15.78
C GLN A 5 0.29 10.75 -17.17
N ALA A 6 1.23 10.71 -18.11
CA ALA A 6 0.99 11.09 -19.50
C ALA A 6 0.00 10.14 -20.18
N ALA A 7 0.10 8.82 -19.94
CA ALA A 7 -0.85 7.85 -20.47
C ALA A 7 -2.27 8.06 -19.92
N ARG A 8 -2.40 8.36 -18.62
CA ARG A 8 -3.71 8.67 -18.00
C ARG A 8 -4.40 9.86 -18.67
N TRP A 9 -3.63 10.89 -19.03
CA TRP A 9 -4.18 12.04 -19.76
C TRP A 9 -4.41 11.77 -21.25
N LEU A 10 -3.36 11.36 -21.98
CA LEU A 10 -3.40 11.21 -23.44
C LEU A 10 -4.36 10.11 -23.91
N ILE A 11 -4.47 9.02 -23.15
CA ILE A 11 -5.29 7.85 -23.51
C ILE A 11 -6.57 7.81 -22.67
N GLY A 12 -6.45 8.01 -21.36
CA GLY A 12 -7.58 7.92 -20.44
C GLY A 12 -8.46 9.17 -20.37
N GLY A 13 -8.00 10.31 -20.88
CA GLY A 13 -8.71 11.59 -20.76
C GLY A 13 -8.78 12.10 -19.32
N GLU A 14 -8.00 11.52 -18.41
CA GLU A 14 -8.01 11.85 -16.99
C GLU A 14 -6.98 12.93 -16.68
N VAL A 15 -7.36 13.95 -15.90
CA VAL A 15 -6.41 14.88 -15.28
C VAL A 15 -6.14 14.38 -13.85
N PRO A 16 -5.03 13.65 -13.62
CA PRO A 16 -4.80 13.00 -12.34
C PRO A 16 -4.48 14.04 -11.24
N PRO A 17 -5.11 13.95 -10.05
CA PRO A 17 -4.74 14.78 -8.93
C PRO A 17 -3.40 14.35 -8.32
N GLN A 18 -2.85 15.17 -7.42
CA GLN A 18 -1.68 14.81 -6.63
C GLN A 18 -2.02 13.65 -5.69
N ALA A 19 -1.26 12.55 -5.76
CA ALA A 19 -1.46 11.35 -4.94
C ALA A 19 -0.62 11.32 -3.65
N GLY A 20 0.16 12.38 -3.39
CA GLY A 20 1.10 12.43 -2.26
C GLY A 20 2.12 11.30 -2.34
N ASN A 21 2.32 10.59 -1.23
CA ASN A 21 3.25 9.45 -1.14
C ASN A 21 2.63 8.12 -1.57
N ASN A 22 1.36 8.08 -2.02
CA ASN A 22 0.73 6.85 -2.50
C ASN A 22 1.03 6.61 -3.98
N HIS A 23 1.16 5.35 -4.38
CA HIS A 23 1.08 5.01 -5.80
C HIS A 23 -0.34 5.31 -6.31
N PRO A 24 -0.56 5.88 -7.50
CA PRO A 24 -1.91 6.26 -7.90
C PRO A 24 -2.88 5.08 -8.11
N THR A 25 -2.37 3.89 -8.44
CA THR A 25 -3.20 2.75 -8.86
C THR A 25 -2.94 1.42 -8.15
N SER A 26 -1.94 1.31 -7.28
CA SER A 26 -1.64 0.05 -6.57
C SER A 26 -1.68 0.26 -5.08
N THR A 27 -2.20 -0.72 -4.34
CA THR A 27 -2.43 -0.62 -2.89
C THR A 27 -2.22 -1.98 -2.20
N PRO A 28 -1.48 -2.04 -1.07
CA PRO A 28 -0.79 -0.91 -0.42
C PRO A 28 0.54 -0.57 -1.10
N THR A 29 0.70 0.68 -1.51
CA THR A 29 1.97 1.20 -2.01
C THR A 29 2.12 2.67 -1.60
N GLY A 30 3.01 2.93 -0.64
CA GLY A 30 3.21 4.26 -0.08
C GLY A 30 4.14 4.30 1.13
N VAL A 31 4.17 5.45 1.80
CA VAL A 31 5.01 5.69 2.97
C VAL A 31 4.20 5.52 4.25
N PHE A 32 4.73 4.73 5.18
CA PHE A 32 4.11 4.41 6.47
C PHE A 32 5.04 4.79 7.62
N ALA A 33 4.46 5.32 8.69
CA ALA A 33 5.19 5.61 9.91
C ALA A 33 5.51 4.31 10.67
N THR A 34 6.67 4.28 11.30
CA THR A 34 7.15 3.19 12.14
C THR A 34 7.53 3.70 13.52
N ALA A 35 7.98 2.83 14.43
CA ALA A 35 8.32 3.23 15.80
C ALA A 35 9.45 4.29 15.89
N ASP A 36 10.38 4.30 14.93
CA ASP A 36 11.58 5.14 14.93
C ASP A 36 11.85 5.85 13.58
N GLY A 37 10.87 5.86 12.67
CA GLY A 37 11.03 6.49 11.37
C GLY A 37 9.87 6.25 10.40
N TYR A 38 10.23 6.06 9.13
CA TYR A 38 9.29 5.81 8.04
C TYR A 38 9.85 4.72 7.13
N ILE A 39 8.97 3.89 6.60
CA ILE A 39 9.29 2.92 5.56
C ILE A 39 8.41 3.15 4.33
N ASN A 40 8.93 2.77 3.16
CA ASN A 40 8.14 2.68 1.94
C ASN A 40 7.75 1.22 1.74
N ILE A 41 6.45 0.95 1.62
CA ILE A 41 5.92 -0.38 1.27
C ILE A 41 5.45 -0.32 -0.17
N ALA A 42 5.82 -1.33 -0.96
CA ALA A 42 5.33 -1.53 -2.31
C ALA A 42 4.81 -2.97 -2.47
N SER A 43 3.59 -3.21 -2.00
CA SER A 43 2.94 -4.52 -2.03
C SER A 43 1.81 -4.54 -3.05
N ALA A 44 2.21 -4.70 -4.33
CA ALA A 44 1.27 -4.79 -5.45
C ALA A 44 0.79 -6.23 -5.70
N GLY A 45 -0.50 -6.39 -6.03
CA GLY A 45 -1.08 -7.70 -6.30
C GLY A 45 -1.13 -8.65 -5.10
N GLU A 46 -1.56 -9.89 -5.34
CA GLU A 46 -1.91 -10.82 -4.25
C GLU A 46 -0.70 -11.49 -3.59
N THR A 47 0.34 -11.88 -4.34
CA THR A 47 1.50 -12.56 -3.76
C THR A 47 2.29 -11.66 -2.80
N MET A 48 2.46 -10.37 -3.14
CA MET A 48 3.13 -9.45 -2.22
C MET A 48 2.25 -9.10 -1.03
N TRP A 49 0.93 -9.03 -1.22
CA TRP A 49 -0.02 -8.83 -0.13
C TRP A 49 0.03 -9.96 0.90
N GLU A 50 -0.03 -11.21 0.44
CA GLU A 50 0.11 -12.39 1.29
C GLU A 50 1.42 -12.38 2.08
N ARG A 51 2.54 -12.07 1.42
CA ARG A 51 3.86 -11.99 2.08
C ARG A 51 3.92 -10.86 3.10
N LEU A 52 3.38 -9.68 2.78
CA LEU A 52 3.33 -8.55 3.70
C LEU A 52 2.55 -8.92 4.97
N CYS A 53 1.33 -9.46 4.81
CA CYS A 53 0.53 -9.90 5.96
C CYS A 53 1.23 -11.00 6.75
N GLY A 54 1.90 -11.94 6.08
CA GLY A 54 2.66 -13.00 6.73
C GLY A 54 3.82 -12.48 7.59
N VAL A 55 4.61 -11.51 7.09
CA VAL A 55 5.72 -10.94 7.87
C VAL A 55 5.22 -10.09 9.03
N LEU A 56 4.13 -9.34 8.84
CA LEU A 56 3.50 -8.53 9.89
C LEU A 56 2.64 -9.34 10.87
N LYS A 57 2.43 -10.64 10.59
CA LYS A 57 1.47 -11.50 11.31
C LYS A 57 0.07 -10.87 11.39
N ALA A 58 -0.34 -10.22 10.31
CA ALA A 58 -1.58 -9.47 10.19
C ALA A 58 -2.71 -10.36 9.63
N ASP A 59 -3.02 -11.46 10.32
CA ASP A 59 -4.05 -12.41 9.89
C ASP A 59 -5.44 -11.76 9.76
N GLU A 60 -5.72 -10.76 10.59
CA GLU A 60 -6.97 -9.99 10.53
C GLU A 60 -7.08 -9.21 9.21
N LEU A 61 -5.99 -8.58 8.76
CA LEU A 61 -5.97 -7.87 7.47
C LEU A 61 -6.07 -8.84 6.29
N PHE A 62 -5.35 -9.96 6.35
CA PHE A 62 -5.38 -10.96 5.29
C PHE A 62 -6.78 -11.57 5.08
N ASN A 63 -7.52 -11.79 6.18
CA ASN A 63 -8.85 -12.37 6.13
C ASN A 63 -9.98 -11.34 5.98
N ASN A 64 -9.67 -10.04 5.99
CA ASN A 64 -10.68 -9.00 5.82
C ASN A 64 -11.25 -9.04 4.38
N PRO A 65 -12.58 -9.24 4.19
CA PRO A 65 -13.19 -9.29 2.86
C PRO A 65 -13.00 -7.97 2.07
N ASP A 66 -12.86 -6.85 2.75
CA ASP A 66 -12.62 -5.55 2.13
C ASP A 66 -11.19 -5.42 1.56
N TYR A 67 -10.26 -6.32 1.94
CA TYR A 67 -8.87 -6.36 1.49
C TYR A 67 -8.52 -7.60 0.65
N ALA A 68 -9.51 -8.45 0.36
CA ALA A 68 -9.31 -9.74 -0.30
C ALA A 68 -8.80 -9.68 -1.75
N THR A 69 -8.95 -8.55 -2.44
CA THR A 69 -8.43 -8.36 -3.80
C THR A 69 -7.76 -7.01 -3.95
N GLU A 70 -6.83 -6.85 -4.89
CA GLU A 70 -6.19 -5.56 -5.18
C GLU A 70 -7.24 -4.47 -5.46
N ARG A 71 -8.32 -4.81 -6.18
CA ARG A 71 -9.41 -3.87 -6.45
C ARG A 71 -10.11 -3.44 -5.17
N SER A 72 -10.39 -4.38 -4.27
CA SER A 72 -11.02 -4.08 -2.97
C SER A 72 -10.08 -3.23 -2.10
N ARG A 73 -8.79 -3.58 -2.04
CA ARG A 73 -7.76 -2.79 -1.33
C ARG A 73 -7.64 -1.38 -1.87
N HIS A 74 -7.71 -1.18 -3.19
CA HIS A 74 -7.70 0.16 -3.79
C HIS A 74 -8.95 0.96 -3.43
N LYS A 75 -10.14 0.32 -3.47
CA LYS A 75 -11.40 0.95 -3.05
C LYS A 75 -11.39 1.38 -1.59
N HIS A 76 -10.75 0.60 -0.71
CA HIS A 76 -10.67 0.85 0.72
C HIS A 76 -9.27 1.32 1.16
N ARG A 77 -8.55 2.03 0.27
CA ARG A 77 -7.16 2.43 0.50
C ARG A 77 -6.93 3.11 1.84
N ASP A 78 -7.77 4.10 2.17
CA ASP A 78 -7.52 4.93 3.34
C ASP A 78 -7.67 4.11 4.62
N ALA A 79 -8.74 3.30 4.72
CA ALA A 79 -8.95 2.36 5.82
C ALA A 79 -7.83 1.32 5.90
N LEU A 80 -7.43 0.72 4.77
CA LEU A 80 -6.33 -0.23 4.73
C LEU A 80 -5.01 0.41 5.20
N ASN A 81 -4.75 1.65 4.81
CA ASN A 81 -3.53 2.34 5.19
C ASN A 81 -3.51 2.65 6.70
N GLU A 82 -4.65 3.03 7.28
CA GLU A 82 -4.81 3.23 8.72
C GLU A 82 -4.58 1.91 9.48
N ASP A 83 -5.29 0.85 9.09
CA ASP A 83 -5.15 -0.48 9.69
C ASP A 83 -3.71 -0.99 9.59
N LEU A 84 -3.05 -0.82 8.44
CA LEU A 84 -1.67 -1.25 8.23
C LEU A 84 -0.69 -0.43 9.08
N ALA A 85 -0.96 0.86 9.29
CA ALA A 85 -0.14 1.71 10.15
C ALA A 85 -0.16 1.24 11.61
N ASP A 86 -1.28 0.67 12.07
CA ASP A 86 -1.38 0.12 13.44
C ASP A 86 -0.44 -1.06 13.68
N TYR A 87 -0.13 -1.87 12.65
CA TYR A 87 0.88 -2.92 12.74
C TYR A 87 2.30 -2.35 12.72
N LEU A 88 2.52 -1.28 11.95
CA LEU A 88 3.86 -0.74 11.69
C LEU A 88 4.37 0.21 12.77
N GLN A 89 3.47 0.90 13.49
CA GLN A 89 3.85 1.85 14.54
C GLN A 89 4.64 1.22 15.71
N HIS A 90 4.61 -0.11 15.81
CA HIS A 90 5.34 -0.88 16.84
C HIS A 90 6.64 -1.51 16.34
N GLU A 91 6.88 -1.49 15.02
CA GLU A 91 8.07 -2.06 14.40
C GLU A 91 9.11 -0.95 14.15
N PRO A 92 10.40 -1.15 14.47
CA PRO A 92 11.45 -0.24 14.03
C PRO A 92 11.74 -0.38 12.52
N VAL A 93 12.28 0.66 11.89
CA VAL A 93 12.69 0.68 10.47
C VAL A 93 13.63 -0.48 10.12
N ARG A 94 14.44 -0.94 11.09
CA ARG A 94 15.42 -2.02 10.92
C ARG A 94 14.90 -3.42 11.25
N THR A 95 13.63 -3.60 11.61
CA THR A 95 13.04 -4.95 11.56
C THR A 95 13.27 -5.45 10.14
N GLY A 96 13.82 -6.66 9.96
CA GLY A 96 14.37 -7.20 8.71
C GLY A 96 13.37 -7.41 7.55
N LEU A 97 12.45 -6.47 7.34
CA LEU A 97 11.56 -6.26 6.22
C LEU A 97 12.40 -5.79 5.00
N MET A 98 13.21 -6.69 4.46
CA MET A 98 13.61 -6.60 3.06
C MET A 98 12.43 -7.16 2.24
N LEU A 99 11.45 -6.30 1.94
CA LEU A 99 10.39 -6.58 0.99
C LEU A 99 10.75 -6.00 -0.39
#